data_AF-H9FG17-F1
#
_entry.id   AF-H9FG17-F1
#
_cell.length_a   1.000
_cell.length_b   1.000
_cell.length_c   1.000
_cell.angle_alpha   90.00
_cell.angle_beta   90.00
_cell.angle_gamma   90.00
#
_symmetry.space_group_name_H-M   'P 1'
#
loop_
_entity.id
_entity.type
_entity.pdbx_description
1 polymer ?
#
loop_
_entity_poly.entity_id
_entity_poly.type
_entity_poly.pdbx_seq_one_letter_code
_entity_poly.pdbx_strand_id
1 'polypeptide(L)'
;LQSFDRNLKTQAESKAEKEAKKPTIKKPLNASMLYMKEMRAKVIAECTLKESAAINQILGRRWHALSREEQAKYYELARKERQLHMQLYPGWSARDNYGKKKRRSREKHQESTTDPG
;
A
#
# COMPACT_ATOMS: atom_id res chain seq x y z
N LEU A 1 30.74 -4.75 -18.73
CA LEU A 1 30.12 -3.55 -18.13
C LEU A 1 28.78 -3.31 -18.83
N GLN A 2 27.70 -3.90 -18.31
CA GLN A 2 26.34 -3.66 -18.81
C GLN A 2 25.55 -3.00 -17.69
N SER A 3 25.17 -1.75 -17.95
CA SER A 3 24.38 -0.88 -17.11
C SER A 3 23.02 -1.50 -16.83
N PHE A 4 22.78 -1.95 -15.61
CA PHE A 4 21.44 -2.32 -15.14
C PHE A 4 20.74 -1.09 -14.55
N ASP A 5 20.53 -0.10 -15.39
CA ASP A 5 19.49 0.92 -15.19
C ASP A 5 18.11 0.25 -15.33
N ARG A 6 17.61 -0.32 -14.23
CA ARG A 6 16.18 -0.60 -14.09
C ARG A 6 15.64 -0.02 -12.79
N ASN A 7 15.30 1.25 -12.93
CA ASN A 7 13.94 1.71 -12.66
C ASN A 7 13.60 1.85 -11.16
N LEU A 8 14.17 2.89 -10.53
CA LEU A 8 13.40 3.70 -9.58
C LEU A 8 12.18 4.28 -10.33
N LYS A 9 11.11 3.48 -10.52
CA LYS A 9 9.81 4.05 -10.87
C LYS A 9 9.21 4.62 -9.61
N THR A 10 9.50 5.90 -9.42
CA THR A 10 8.55 6.91 -8.96
C THR A 10 7.24 6.75 -9.75
N GLN A 11 6.42 5.74 -9.42
CA GLN A 11 5.10 5.55 -10.05
C GLN A 11 4.07 6.43 -9.35
N ALA A 12 4.34 7.75 -9.33
CA ALA A 12 3.28 8.73 -9.20
C ALA A 12 2.43 8.74 -10.47
N GLU A 13 3.01 8.53 -11.65
CA GLU A 13 2.32 8.69 -12.93
C GLU A 13 2.76 7.61 -13.94
N SER A 14 1.92 7.31 -14.95
CA SER A 14 2.14 6.37 -16.07
C SER A 14 1.97 4.85 -15.84
N LYS A 15 0.72 4.43 -15.66
CA LYS A 15 0.13 3.25 -16.36
C LYS A 15 -1.39 3.20 -16.11
N ALA A 16 -2.10 4.13 -16.74
CA ALA A 16 -3.55 4.07 -16.88
C ALA A 16 -3.94 4.53 -18.29
N GLU A 17 -3.24 4.01 -19.29
CA GLU A 17 -3.69 4.11 -20.67
C GLU A 17 -4.45 2.82 -21.00
N LYS A 18 -5.70 2.77 -20.55
CA LYS A 18 -6.79 2.00 -21.18
C LYS A 18 -8.12 2.69 -20.87
N GLU A 19 -8.65 3.30 -21.91
CA GLU A 19 -10.02 3.78 -22.11
C GLU A 19 -10.36 5.12 -21.44
N ALA A 20 -10.96 6.00 -22.23
CA ALA A 20 -11.51 7.31 -21.89
C ALA A 20 -12.62 7.22 -20.82
N LYS A 21 -12.22 6.88 -19.60
CA LYS A 21 -13.03 6.87 -18.39
C LYS A 21 -12.48 7.95 -17.48
N LYS A 22 -13.39 8.68 -16.84
CA LYS A 22 -13.14 9.83 -15.95
C LYS A 22 -11.85 9.66 -15.13
N PRO A 23 -11.06 10.73 -14.92
CA PRO A 23 -9.80 10.66 -14.19
C PRO A 23 -9.96 9.97 -12.83
N THR A 24 -9.33 8.80 -12.67
CA THR A 24 -9.44 8.00 -11.44
C THR A 24 -8.54 8.57 -10.36
N ILE A 25 -9.12 9.37 -9.47
CA ILE A 25 -8.44 9.88 -8.27
C ILE A 25 -8.15 8.72 -7.28
N LYS A 26 -6.87 8.45 -6.99
CA LYS A 26 -6.48 7.36 -6.07
C LYS A 26 -6.85 7.73 -4.63
N LYS A 27 -7.21 6.74 -3.82
CA LYS A 27 -7.50 6.94 -2.39
C LYS A 27 -6.29 7.58 -1.69
N PRO A 28 -6.49 8.50 -0.72
CA PRO A 28 -5.40 8.96 0.12
C PRO A 28 -4.77 7.77 0.84
N LEU A 29 -3.44 7.76 0.90
CA LEU A 29 -2.68 6.68 1.54
C LEU A 29 -3.00 6.66 3.04
N ASN A 30 -3.26 5.47 3.57
CA ASN A 30 -3.40 5.27 5.01
C ASN A 30 -2.03 5.05 5.68
N ALA A 31 -2.00 4.99 7.01
CA ALA A 31 -0.78 4.89 7.80
C ALA A 31 0.10 3.68 7.39
N SER A 32 -0.50 2.49 7.29
CA SER A 32 0.24 1.28 6.92
C SER A 32 0.75 1.30 5.48
N MET A 33 0.00 1.91 4.55
CA MET A 33 0.45 2.08 3.16
C MET A 33 1.59 3.09 3.03
N LEU A 34 1.63 4.14 3.88
CA LEU A 34 2.77 5.06 3.94
C LEU A 34 4.03 4.34 4.43
N TYR A 35 3.91 3.53 5.48
CA TYR A 35 5.00 2.69 5.96
C TYR A 35 5.48 1.70 4.91
N MET A 36 4.56 0.99 4.24
CA MET A 36 4.91 0.08 3.15
C MET A 36 5.62 0.81 2.01
N LYS A 37 5.18 2.02 1.63
CA LYS A 37 5.82 2.82 0.58
C LYS A 37 7.29 3.10 0.92
N GLU A 38 7.59 3.40 2.19
CA GLU A 38 8.93 3.70 2.65
C GLU A 38 9.81 2.44 2.79
N MET A 39 9.27 1.38 3.41
CA MET A 39 10.05 0.19 3.76
C MET A 39 10.16 -0.83 2.64
N ARG A 40 9.26 -0.82 1.65
CA ARG A 40 9.26 -1.83 0.58
C ARG A 40 10.56 -1.86 -0.20
N ALA A 41 11.15 -0.69 -0.50
CA ALA A 41 12.45 -0.64 -1.18
C ALA A 41 13.57 -1.25 -0.33
N LYS A 42 13.57 -0.98 0.98
CA LYS A 42 14.53 -1.54 1.94
C LYS A 42 14.40 -3.06 2.03
N VAL A 43 13.17 -3.57 2.15
CA VAL A 43 12.90 -5.02 2.19
C VAL A 43 13.27 -5.70 0.87
N ILE A 44 13.06 -5.06 -0.28
CA ILE A 44 13.49 -5.60 -1.59
C ILE A 44 15.02 -5.63 -1.70
N ALA A 45 15.71 -4.64 -1.15
CA ALA A 45 17.18 -4.60 -1.16
C ALA A 45 17.79 -5.64 -0.20
N GLU A 46 17.19 -5.83 0.97
CA GLU A 46 17.65 -6.77 2.01
C GLU A 46 17.28 -8.23 1.69
N CYS A 47 16.19 -8.46 0.93
CA CYS A 47 15.65 -9.79 0.70
C CYS A 47 15.83 -10.19 -0.76
N THR A 48 16.38 -11.39 -1.00
CA THR A 48 16.52 -11.96 -2.35
C THR A 48 15.17 -12.39 -2.96
N LEU A 49 14.09 -12.33 -2.17
CA LEU A 49 12.74 -12.65 -2.59
C LEU A 49 12.23 -11.63 -3.61
N LYS A 50 11.81 -12.12 -4.77
CA LYS A 50 11.25 -11.30 -5.86
C LYS A 50 9.72 -11.23 -5.78
N GLU A 51 9.12 -12.05 -4.92
CA GLU A 51 7.68 -12.22 -4.81
C GLU A 51 7.03 -11.10 -3.98
N SER A 52 6.26 -10.24 -4.64
CA SER A 52 5.51 -9.17 -3.97
C SER A 52 4.60 -9.66 -2.83
N ALA A 53 4.07 -10.88 -2.92
CA ALA A 53 3.20 -11.42 -1.88
C ALA A 53 3.97 -11.63 -0.57
N ALA A 54 5.16 -12.23 -0.65
CA ALA A 54 6.03 -12.45 0.50
C ALA A 54 6.49 -11.11 1.11
N ILE A 55 6.92 -10.15 0.26
CA ILE A 55 7.30 -8.81 0.72
C ILE A 55 6.15 -8.12 1.48
N ASN A 56 4.92 -8.21 0.97
CA ASN A 56 3.75 -7.62 1.64
C ASN A 56 3.42 -8.32 2.97
N GLN A 57 3.65 -9.63 3.09
CA GLN A 57 3.48 -10.36 4.35
C GLN A 57 4.51 -9.91 5.40
N ILE A 58 5.79 -9.78 5.01
CA ILE A 58 6.85 -9.28 5.89
C ILE A 58 6.53 -7.87 6.37
N LEU A 59 6.17 -6.97 5.46
CA LEU A 59 5.83 -5.59 5.80
C LEU A 59 4.60 -5.50 6.72
N GLY A 60 3.61 -6.38 6.51
CA GLY A 60 2.44 -6.47 7.41
C GLY A 60 2.84 -6.87 8.83
N ARG A 61 3.71 -7.87 8.98
CA ARG A 61 4.24 -8.27 10.28
C ARG A 61 5.07 -7.16 10.92
N ARG A 62 5.98 -6.53 10.17
CA ARG A 62 6.82 -5.43 10.68
C ARG A 62 5.98 -4.22 11.12
N TRP A 63 4.93 -3.85 10.37
CA TRP A 63 4.01 -2.78 10.76
C TRP A 63 3.35 -3.04 12.12
N HIS A 64 2.87 -4.28 12.36
CA HIS A 64 2.27 -4.65 13.63
C HIS A 64 3.28 -4.77 14.78
N ALA A 65 4.56 -4.97 14.46
CA ALA A 65 5.63 -5.00 15.43
C ALA A 65 6.16 -3.60 15.81
N LEU A 66 5.80 -2.55 15.06
CA LEU A 66 6.18 -1.17 15.41
C LEU A 66 5.56 -0.75 16.75
N SER A 67 6.30 0.09 17.48
CA SER A 67 5.79 0.74 18.69
C SER A 67 4.59 1.66 18.38
N ARG A 68 3.82 2.02 19.41
CA ARG A 68 2.66 2.91 19.24
C ARG A 68 3.10 4.28 18.74
N GLU A 69 4.25 4.75 19.20
CA GLU A 69 4.85 6.03 18.85
C GLU A 69 5.24 6.08 17.38
N GLU A 70 5.87 5.00 16.88
CA GLU A 70 6.21 4.88 15.47
C GLU A 70 4.96 4.78 14.60
N GLN A 71 3.96 4.00 15.00
CA GLN A 71 2.68 3.94 14.29
C GLN A 71 2.00 5.31 14.28
N ALA A 72 2.01 6.03 15.41
CA ALA A 72 1.38 7.35 15.54
C ALA A 72 1.94 8.36 14.53
N LYS A 73 3.25 8.35 14.27
CA LYS A 73 3.87 9.17 13.21
C LYS A 73 3.19 8.95 11.86
N TYR A 74 2.96 7.70 11.47
CA TYR A 74 2.31 7.38 10.20
C TYR A 74 0.80 7.66 10.21
N TYR A 75 0.13 7.55 11.36
CA TYR A 75 -1.27 7.96 11.51
C TYR A 75 -1.44 9.46 11.30
N GLU A 76 -0.57 10.29 11.87
CA GLU A 76 -0.60 11.75 11.67
C GLU A 76 -0.32 12.12 10.21
N LEU A 77 0.65 11.46 9.56
CA LEU A 77 0.89 11.66 8.13
C LEU A 77 -0.33 11.26 7.29
N ALA A 78 -0.96 10.12 7.57
CA ALA A 78 -2.17 9.68 6.87
C ALA A 78 -3.35 10.64 7.08
N ARG A 79 -3.43 11.29 8.25
CA ARG A 79 -4.43 12.32 8.53
C ARG A 79 -4.21 13.56 7.65
N LYS A 80 -2.96 14.03 7.55
CA LYS A 80 -2.57 15.15 6.66
C LYS A 80 -2.87 14.82 5.19
N GLU A 81 -2.48 13.63 4.72
CA GLU A 81 -2.76 13.17 3.36
C GLU A 81 -4.27 13.13 3.06
N ARG A 82 -5.08 12.65 4.01
CA ARG A 82 -6.54 12.65 3.87
C ARG A 82 -7.09 14.08 3.78
N GLN A 83 -6.62 14.97 4.64
CA GLN A 83 -7.09 16.36 4.67
C GLN A 83 -6.72 17.10 3.38
N LEU A 84 -5.48 16.94 2.91
CA LEU A 84 -5.03 17.48 1.63
C LEU A 84 -5.88 16.94 0.48
N HIS A 85 -6.16 15.63 0.47
CA HIS A 85 -7.01 15.05 -0.56
C HIS A 85 -8.44 15.62 -0.53
N MET A 86 -9.01 15.86 0.66
CA MET A 86 -10.33 16.48 0.78
C MET A 86 -10.34 17.93 0.28
N GLN A 87 -9.23 18.66 0.44
CA GLN A 87 -9.08 20.03 -0.07
C GLN A 87 -8.88 20.07 -1.59
N LEU A 88 -8.06 19.17 -2.14
CA LEU A 88 -7.79 19.10 -3.58
C LEU A 88 -8.97 18.55 -4.39
N TYR A 89 -9.76 17.65 -3.79
CA TYR A 89 -10.87 16.97 -4.45
C TYR A 89 -12.14 17.08 -3.60
N PRO A 90 -12.71 18.29 -3.46
CA PRO A 90 -13.97 18.48 -2.74
C PRO A 90 -15.08 17.65 -3.41
N GLY A 91 -15.84 16.91 -2.60
CA GLY A 91 -16.93 16.05 -3.08
C GLY A 91 -16.49 14.67 -3.62
N TRP A 92 -15.20 14.34 -3.63
CA TRP A 92 -14.74 13.01 -4.03
C TRP A 92 -15.10 11.95 -2.97
N SER A 93 -15.59 10.80 -3.44
CA SER A 93 -15.81 9.60 -2.65
C SER A 93 -15.11 8.39 -3.25
N ALA A 94 -14.68 7.44 -2.41
CA ALA A 94 -14.11 6.19 -2.89
C ALA A 94 -15.09 5.37 -3.77
N ARG A 95 -16.40 5.61 -3.66
CA ARG A 95 -17.42 4.94 -4.50
C ARG A 95 -17.32 5.38 -5.95
N ASP A 96 -16.86 6.60 -6.20
CA ASP A 96 -16.70 7.19 -7.54
C ASP A 96 -15.76 6.32 -8.40
N ASN A 97 -14.78 5.67 -7.77
CA ASN A 97 -13.76 4.86 -8.44
C ASN A 97 -13.86 3.34 -8.19
N TYR A 98 -14.33 2.91 -7.01
CA TYR A 98 -14.21 1.51 -6.58
C TYR A 98 -15.55 0.77 -6.39
N GLY A 99 -16.70 1.43 -6.54
CA GLY A 99 -18.01 0.86 -6.21
C GLY A 99 -18.49 -0.32 -7.08
N LYS A 100 -17.80 -0.67 -8.17
CA LYS A 100 -18.26 -1.66 -9.17
C LYS A 100 -17.58 -3.04 -9.11
N LYS A 101 -16.66 -3.32 -8.17
CA LYS A 101 -15.96 -4.63 -8.14
C LYS A 101 -16.68 -5.66 -7.26
N LYS A 102 -17.03 -6.81 -7.87
CA LYS A 102 -17.54 -8.02 -7.22
C LYS A 102 -16.59 -8.44 -6.09
N ARG A 103 -17.10 -8.62 -4.87
CA ARG A 103 -16.33 -9.12 -3.72
C ARG A 103 -15.68 -10.45 -4.12
N ARG A 104 -14.34 -10.53 -4.13
CA ARG A 104 -13.66 -11.81 -4.27
C ARG A 104 -13.86 -12.58 -2.97
N SER A 105 -14.40 -13.80 -3.06
CA SER A 105 -14.47 -14.71 -1.91
C SER A 105 -13.04 -14.94 -1.42
N ARG A 106 -12.78 -14.65 -0.15
CA ARG A 106 -11.49 -14.94 0.48
C ARG A 106 -11.74 -16.11 1.42
N GLU A 107 -11.44 -17.31 0.96
CA GLU A 107 -11.31 -18.46 1.86
C GLU A 107 -10.18 -18.14 2.85
N LYS A 108 -10.55 -18.02 4.13
CA LYS A 108 -9.62 -17.84 5.23
C LYS A 108 -8.95 -19.19 5.48
N HIS A 109 -7.70 -19.37 5.04
CA HIS A 109 -6.81 -20.30 5.71
C HIS A 109 -6.41 -19.65 7.04
N GLN A 110 -7.08 -20.10 8.11
CA GLN A 110 -6.75 -19.79 9.48
C GLN A 110 -5.76 -20.88 9.91
N GLU A 111 -4.47 -20.60 9.80
CA GLU A 111 -3.44 -21.51 10.32
C GLU A 111 -3.44 -21.38 11.84
N SER A 112 -4.09 -22.36 12.48
CA SER A 112 -4.11 -22.59 13.91
C SER A 112 -2.68 -22.83 14.40
N THR A 113 -2.16 -21.88 15.17
CA THR A 113 -1.01 -22.13 16.04
C THR A 113 -1.55 -22.87 17.27
N THR A 114 -1.50 -24.20 17.20
CA THR A 114 -1.67 -25.09 18.35
C THR A 114 -0.47 -24.89 19.27
N ASP A 115 -0.70 -24.43 20.49
CA ASP A 115 0.25 -24.47 21.60
C ASP A 115 -0.09 -25.70 22.46
N PRO A 116 0.84 -26.62 22.75
CA PRO A 116 0.61 -27.72 23.66
C PRO A 116 1.01 -27.31 25.09
N GLY A 117 0.02 -27.19 25.97
CA GLY A 117 0.19 -27.11 27.42
C GLY A 117 -0.80 -28.02 28.10
#